data_AF-A0A428PM37-F1
#
_entry.id   AF-A0A428PM37-F1
#
_cell.length_a   1.000
_cell.length_b   1.000
_cell.length_c   1.000
_cell.angle_alpha   90.00
_cell.angle_beta   90.00
_cell.angle_gamma   90.00
#
_symmetry.space_group_name_H-M   'P 1'
#
loop_
_entity.id
_entity.type
_entity.pdbx_description
1 polymer ?
#
loop_
_entity_poly.entity_id
_entity_poly.type
_entity_poly.pdbx_seq_one_letter_code
_entity_poly.pdbx_strand_id
1 'polypeptide(L)'
;MTNLSAHVDDFGAMAKSMQAVNAAMGTKYMWGLDGMKLKDLDEGVATHVFSAFDPTIAEQNGEEVYPWATNKVSADMLWKLSERLVGQEFCY
;
A
#
# COMPACT_ATOMS: atom_id res chain seq x y z
N MET A 1 -3.38 -1.73 13.77
CA MET A 1 -4.10 -0.87 12.80
C MET A 1 -3.23 0.31 12.46
N THR A 2 -3.03 0.60 11.18
CA THR A 2 -2.40 1.86 10.76
C THR A 2 -3.35 3.02 11.06
N ASN A 3 -2.84 4.26 11.07
CA ASN A 3 -3.68 5.45 11.30
C ASN A 3 -4.84 5.56 10.29
N LEU A 4 -4.72 4.95 9.12
CA LEU A 4 -5.78 4.94 8.11
C LEU A 4 -7.06 4.26 8.63
N SER A 5 -6.96 3.16 9.39
CA SER A 5 -8.13 2.45 9.92
C SER A 5 -8.93 3.28 10.93
N ALA A 6 -8.29 4.26 11.60
CA ALA A 6 -8.96 5.18 12.51
C ALA A 6 -9.79 6.25 11.78
N HIS A 7 -9.61 6.40 10.47
CA HIS A 7 -10.33 7.34 9.62
C HIS A 7 -11.32 6.65 8.65
N VAL A 8 -11.56 5.35 8.85
CA VAL A 8 -12.51 4.58 8.03
C VAL A 8 -13.74 4.28 8.88
N ASP A 9 -14.79 5.07 8.67
CA ASP A 9 -16.06 4.91 9.39
C ASP A 9 -16.87 3.70 8.87
N ASP A 10 -16.74 3.37 7.58
CA ASP A 10 -17.44 2.25 6.92
C ASP A 10 -16.48 1.51 5.96
N PHE A 11 -16.01 0.35 6.42
CA PHE A 11 -15.14 -0.53 5.64
C PHE A 11 -15.84 -1.14 4.41
N GLY A 12 -17.17 -1.32 4.44
CA GLY A 12 -17.94 -1.83 3.32
C GLY A 12 -18.06 -0.80 2.20
N ALA A 13 -18.32 0.46 2.56
CA ALA A 13 -18.29 1.58 1.61
C ALA A 13 -16.89 1.79 1.02
N MET A 14 -15.85 1.71 1.85
CA MET A 14 -14.45 1.78 1.40
C MET A 14 -14.13 0.66 0.41
N ALA A 15 -14.53 -0.59 0.68
CA ALA A 15 -14.28 -1.70 -0.24
C ALA A 15 -14.94 -1.48 -1.62
N LYS A 16 -16.18 -0.96 -1.65
CA LYS A 16 -16.87 -0.63 -2.90
C LYS A 16 -16.20 0.52 -3.66
N SER A 17 -15.73 1.55 -2.97
CA SER A 17 -15.02 2.66 -3.62
C SER A 17 -13.68 2.20 -4.21
N MET A 18 -12.95 1.32 -3.51
CA MET A 18 -11.74 0.69 -4.05
C MET A 18 -12.04 -0.19 -5.27
N GLN A 19 -13.15 -0.93 -5.29
CA GLN A 19 -13.55 -1.71 -6.46
C GLN A 19 -13.85 -0.82 -7.68
N ALA A 20 -14.49 0.34 -7.48
CA ALA A 20 -14.74 1.28 -8.56
C ALA A 20 -13.43 1.83 -9.16
N VAL A 21 -12.45 2.14 -8.31
CA VAL A 21 -11.11 2.57 -8.73
C VAL A 21 -10.39 1.44 -9.49
N ASN A 22 -10.47 0.20 -8.99
CA ASN A 22 -9.93 -0.98 -9.67
C ASN A 22 -10.55 -1.20 -11.06
N ALA A 23 -11.87 -1.00 -11.20
CA ALA A 23 -12.54 -1.08 -12.48
C ALA A 23 -12.09 0.03 -13.45
N ALA A 24 -11.96 1.27 -12.98
CA ALA A 24 -11.48 2.39 -13.79
C ALA A 24 -10.04 2.19 -14.29
N MET A 25 -9.19 1.54 -13.47
CA MET A 25 -7.81 1.23 -13.81
C MET A 25 -7.63 -0.12 -14.52
N GLY A 26 -8.71 -0.90 -14.71
CA GLY A 26 -8.67 -2.23 -15.33
C GLY A 26 -7.83 -3.25 -14.55
N THR A 27 -7.76 -3.14 -13.22
CA THR A 27 -6.97 -4.08 -12.41
C THR A 27 -7.68 -5.42 -12.26
N LYS A 28 -6.94 -6.47 -11.91
CA LYS A 28 -7.51 -7.81 -11.68
C LYS A 28 -8.60 -7.86 -10.59
N TYR A 29 -8.68 -6.83 -9.74
CA TYR A 29 -9.63 -6.70 -8.64
C TYR A 29 -10.92 -5.96 -9.01
N MET A 30 -11.13 -5.63 -10.29
CA MET A 30 -12.36 -4.94 -10.75
C MET A 30 -13.64 -5.74 -10.47
N TRP A 31 -13.56 -7.07 -10.48
CA TRP A 31 -14.70 -7.96 -10.22
C TRP A 31 -14.97 -8.20 -8.74
N GLY A 32 -14.23 -7.52 -7.86
CA GLY A 32 -14.32 -7.66 -6.41
C GLY A 32 -13.05 -8.27 -5.83
N LEU A 33 -13.06 -8.39 -4.51
CA LEU A 33 -11.98 -9.02 -3.75
C LEU A 33 -12.19 -10.54 -3.63
N ASP A 34 -12.99 -11.16 -4.51
CA ASP A 34 -13.21 -12.61 -4.50
C ASP A 34 -11.86 -13.33 -4.66
N GLY A 35 -11.49 -14.10 -3.64
CA GLY A 35 -10.18 -14.76 -3.51
C GLY A 35 -9.16 -14.01 -2.65
N MET A 36 -9.39 -12.74 -2.28
CA MET A 36 -8.56 -12.01 -1.33
C MET A 36 -9.02 -12.30 0.09
N LYS A 37 -8.30 -13.18 0.80
CA LYS A 37 -8.49 -13.37 2.24
C LYS A 37 -8.06 -12.07 2.94
N LEU A 38 -9.02 -11.36 3.55
CA LEU A 38 -8.67 -10.27 4.46
C LEU A 38 -7.86 -10.86 5.61
N LYS A 39 -6.66 -10.32 5.81
CA LYS A 39 -5.79 -10.73 6.90
C LYS A 39 -6.36 -10.22 8.22
N ASP A 40 -6.28 -11.05 9.26
CA ASP A 40 -6.55 -10.57 10.60
C ASP A 40 -5.41 -9.68 11.12
N LEU A 41 -5.60 -9.12 12.31
CA LEU A 41 -4.62 -8.21 12.89
C LEU A 41 -3.29 -8.92 13.19
N ASP A 42 -3.33 -10.18 13.62
CA ASP A 42 -2.16 -10.95 13.99
C ASP A 42 -1.33 -11.31 12.76
N GLU A 43 -1.98 -11.71 11.66
CA GLU A 43 -1.37 -11.91 10.34
C GLU A 43 -0.71 -10.60 9.82
N GLY A 44 -1.35 -9.45 10.07
CA GLY A 44 -0.80 -8.14 9.75
C GLY A 44 0.44 -7.79 10.57
N VAL A 45 0.38 -8.00 11.90
CA VAL A 45 1.50 -7.75 12.81
C VAL A 45 2.68 -8.66 12.48
N ALA A 46 2.44 -9.95 12.22
CA ALA A 46 3.48 -10.90 11.83
C ALA A 46 4.24 -10.44 10.57
N THR A 47 3.51 -9.87 9.59
CA THR A 47 4.13 -9.32 8.38
C THR A 47 5.08 -8.16 8.71
N HIS A 48 4.68 -7.25 9.60
CA HIS A 48 5.52 -6.15 10.05
C HIS A 48 6.78 -6.63 10.79
N VAL A 49 6.65 -7.61 11.68
CA VAL A 49 7.80 -8.18 12.41
C VAL A 49 8.76 -8.87 11.44
N PHE A 50 8.24 -9.71 10.53
CA PHE A 50 9.08 -10.41 9.55
C PHE A 50 9.84 -9.42 8.65
N SER A 51 9.16 -8.42 8.09
CA SER A 51 9.78 -7.40 7.23
C SER A 51 10.81 -6.52 7.94
N ALA A 52 10.71 -6.34 9.26
CA ALA A 52 11.64 -5.52 10.03
C ALA A 52 12.94 -6.25 10.42
N PHE A 53 12.88 -7.57 10.62
CA PHE A 53 13.98 -8.33 11.23
C PHE A 53 14.61 -9.38 10.31
N ASP A 54 13.89 -9.91 9.32
CA ASP A 54 14.42 -10.97 8.47
C ASP A 54 15.20 -10.36 7.28
N PRO A 55 16.53 -10.57 7.18
CA PRO A 55 17.34 -10.00 6.11
C PRO A 55 17.06 -10.61 4.74
N THR A 56 16.44 -11.80 4.68
CA THR A 56 16.11 -12.48 3.42
C THR A 56 14.98 -11.79 2.67
N ILE A 57 14.23 -10.89 3.33
CA ILE A 57 13.13 -10.14 2.71
C ILE A 57 13.60 -9.30 1.52
N ALA A 58 14.86 -8.84 1.51
CA ALA A 58 15.40 -8.03 0.42
C ALA A 58 15.33 -8.75 -0.94
N GLU A 59 15.53 -10.06 -0.94
CA GLU A 59 15.49 -10.91 -2.15
C GLU A 59 14.06 -11.33 -2.53
N GLN A 60 13.10 -11.20 -1.60
CA GLN A 60 11.70 -11.64 -1.78
C GLN A 60 10.71 -10.47 -1.93
N ASN A 61 11.20 -9.24 -2.03
CA ASN A 61 10.35 -8.06 -2.21
C ASN A 61 9.72 -8.02 -3.62
N GLY A 62 8.38 -8.14 -3.68
CA GLY A 62 7.60 -7.65 -4.82
C GLY A 62 7.20 -8.69 -5.87
N GLU A 63 6.35 -9.66 -5.50
CA GLU A 63 5.74 -10.58 -6.48
C GLU A 63 4.88 -9.86 -7.55
N GLU A 64 4.34 -8.67 -7.23
CA GLU A 64 3.57 -7.86 -8.18
C GLU A 64 3.79 -6.37 -7.89
N VAL A 65 4.37 -5.65 -8.87
CA VAL A 65 4.64 -4.21 -8.77
C VAL A 65 3.86 -3.48 -9.86
N TYR A 66 3.01 -2.54 -9.45
CA TYR A 66 2.23 -1.74 -10.40
C TYR A 66 3.12 -0.77 -11.20
N PRO A 67 2.76 -0.40 -12.44
CA PRO A 67 3.58 0.46 -13.29
C PRO A 67 3.91 1.84 -12.69
N TRP A 68 3.01 2.39 -11.86
CA TRP A 68 3.26 3.66 -11.16
C TRP A 68 4.23 3.53 -9.99
N ALA A 69 4.40 2.33 -9.42
CA ALA A 69 5.32 2.09 -8.31
C ALA A 69 6.78 1.99 -8.77
N THR A 70 7.04 1.69 -10.05
CA THR A 70 8.40 1.64 -10.62
C THR A 70 8.85 2.96 -11.27
N ASN A 71 7.97 3.96 -11.36
CA ASN A 71 8.27 5.23 -12.01
C ASN A 71 9.16 6.13 -11.13
N LYS A 72 10.46 6.16 -11.44
CA LYS A 72 11.46 6.97 -10.71
C LYS A 72 11.13 8.47 -10.70
N VAL A 73 10.65 9.03 -11.81
CA VAL A 73 10.32 10.47 -11.89
C VAL A 73 9.16 10.80 -10.95
N SER A 74 8.14 9.94 -10.91
CA SER A 74 7.01 10.13 -9.99
C SER A 74 7.44 9.98 -8.53
N ALA A 75 8.34 9.05 -8.24
CA ALA A 75 8.92 8.88 -6.91
C ALA A 75 9.70 10.13 -6.46
N ASP A 76 10.56 10.68 -7.31
CA ASP A 76 11.34 11.89 -7.01
C ASP A 76 10.44 13.12 -6.78
N MET A 77 9.38 13.27 -7.58
CA MET A 77 8.40 14.33 -7.39
C MET A 77 7.63 14.17 -6.07
N LEU A 78 7.22 12.94 -5.74
CA LEU A 78 6.52 12.64 -4.50
C LEU A 78 7.40 12.88 -3.27
N TRP A 79 8.69 12.55 -3.36
CA TRP A 79 9.66 12.79 -2.29
C TRP A 79 9.79 14.28 -1.97
N LYS A 80 10.07 15.10 -2.99
CA LYS A 80 10.18 16.56 -2.85
C LYS A 80 8.89 17.19 -2.33
N LEU A 81 7.73 16.70 -2.80
CA LEU A 81 6.44 17.15 -2.30
C LEU A 81 6.28 16.81 -0.82
N SER A 82 6.67 15.61 -0.41
CA SER A 82 6.59 15.15 0.98
C SER A 82 7.48 15.99 1.89
N GLU A 83 8.75 16.23 1.51
CA GLU A 83 9.69 17.11 2.24
C GLU A 83 9.11 18.49 2.47
N ARG A 84 8.48 19.07 1.43
CA ARG A 84 7.81 20.37 1.52
C ARG A 84 6.60 20.35 2.48
N LEU A 85 5.80 19.28 2.47
CA LEU A 85 4.61 19.16 3.31
C LEU A 85 4.96 18.96 4.79
N VAL A 86 6.04 18.22 5.07
CA VAL A 86 6.50 17.96 6.43
C VAL A 86 7.51 18.99 6.94
N GLY A 87 8.06 19.83 6.05
CA GLY A 87 9.02 20.90 6.39
C GLY A 87 10.42 20.39 6.76
N GLN A 88 10.78 19.19 6.32
CA GLN A 88 12.06 18.54 6.62
C GLN A 88 12.65 17.94 5.33
N GLU A 89 13.96 18.12 5.13
CA GLU A 89 14.72 17.43 4.08
C GLU A 89 15.39 16.18 4.66
N PHE A 90 15.43 15.11 3.86
CA PHE A 90 16.02 13.84 4.25
C PHE A 90 17.29 13.57 3.43
N CYS A 91 18.46 13.71 4.06
CA CYS A 91 19.73 13.35 3.44
C CYS A 91 19.97 11.85 3.63
N TYR A 92 20.06 11.10 2.53
CA TYR A 92 20.34 9.66 2.51
C TYR A 92 21.68 9.36 1.83
#